data_AF-A0A1E7F361-F1
#
_entry.id   AF-A0A1E7F361-F1
#
_cell.length_a   1.000
_cell.length_b   1.000
_cell.length_c   1.000
_cell.angle_alpha   90.00
_cell.angle_beta   90.00
_cell.angle_gamma   90.00
#
_symmetry.space_group_name_H-M   'P 1'
#
loop_
_entity.id
_entity.type
_entity.pdbx_description
1 polymer ?
#
loop_
_entity_poly.entity_id
_entity_poly.type
_entity_poly.pdbx_seq_one_letter_code
_entity_poly.pdbx_strand_id
1 'polypeptide(L)'
;MAERSRLQLLLDELWDQPEERYLEIASNYKELLLSDRLVALIRDRLTAMADQPHEKERDILGQLVVYAQSLLKEVRALGAELEAHQLEIVRSICKVAMDPSHTTEEETAMALSDAVRDMRPLLDDAFVAYLKYAVAEEESKLARAGVLDDPDYNQWLFVLKIVQQGVYAEIAKGINRYIDHITYVLRMETPRQRRLLLEKLIDDMPTLDVRPFVQVIDSIVGSLGDGVNGNFDGLVELGEMTNKVLQLQHDVQEFLPPDRIAEKSRDADEWAAKQKKRLTEQRKIGEQRLQAAKDTSSRADEVEDTFGSGGGEVDVFD
;
A
#
# COMPACT_ATOMS: atom_id res chain seq x y z
N MET A 1 -14.92 17.01 -20.95
CA MET A 1 -14.74 18.46 -21.17
C MET A 1 -13.43 18.94 -20.54
N ALA A 2 -13.22 18.78 -19.22
CA ALA A 2 -11.99 19.23 -18.54
C ALA A 2 -10.67 18.66 -19.11
N GLU A 3 -10.59 17.35 -19.38
CA GLU A 3 -9.35 16.73 -19.91
C GLU A 3 -9.03 17.14 -21.35
N ARG A 4 -10.03 17.43 -22.18
CA ARG A 4 -9.82 17.97 -23.54
C ARG A 4 -9.21 19.37 -23.49
N SER A 5 -9.70 20.21 -22.58
CA SER A 5 -9.16 21.55 -22.35
C SER A 5 -7.74 21.49 -21.76
N ARG A 6 -7.46 20.54 -20.86
CA ARG A 6 -6.10 20.31 -20.33
C ARG A 6 -5.13 19.85 -21.43
N LEU A 7 -5.56 18.98 -22.34
CA LEU A 7 -4.74 18.59 -23.49
C LEU A 7 -4.46 19.78 -24.41
N GLN A 8 -5.45 20.63 -24.67
CA GLN A 8 -5.23 21.84 -25.47
C GLN A 8 -4.22 22.78 -24.81
N LEU A 9 -4.33 23.01 -23.50
CA LEU A 9 -3.37 23.83 -22.75
C LEU A 9 -1.95 23.27 -22.83
N LEU A 10 -1.79 21.95 -22.69
CA LEU A 10 -0.50 21.28 -22.84
C LEU A 10 0.07 21.47 -24.25
N LEU A 11 -0.75 21.32 -25.30
CA LEU A 11 -0.33 21.50 -26.68
C LEU A 11 0.07 22.96 -26.98
N ASP A 12 -0.70 23.92 -26.48
CA ASP A 12 -0.41 25.35 -26.62
C ASP A 12 0.90 25.71 -25.91
N GLU A 13 1.14 25.15 -24.72
CA GLU A 13 2.36 25.39 -23.95
C GLU A 13 3.60 24.77 -24.61
N LEU A 14 3.45 23.61 -25.25
CA LEU A 14 4.54 22.94 -25.98
C LEU A 14 4.81 23.58 -27.36
N TRP A 15 3.84 24.26 -27.94
CA TRP A 15 3.92 24.78 -29.31
C TRP A 15 5.12 25.71 -29.54
N ASP A 16 5.40 26.59 -28.58
CA ASP A 16 6.46 27.62 -28.69
C ASP A 16 7.73 27.27 -27.93
N GLN A 17 7.85 26.04 -27.42
CA GLN A 17 8.98 25.62 -26.60
C GLN A 17 9.98 24.79 -27.40
N PRO A 18 11.26 24.79 -27.02
CA PRO A 18 12.22 23.85 -27.57
C PRO A 18 11.94 22.43 -27.05
N GLU A 19 12.23 21.41 -27.88
CA GLU A 19 11.97 19.99 -27.56
C GLU A 19 12.60 19.54 -26.24
N GLU A 20 13.76 20.12 -25.88
CA GLU A 20 14.47 19.86 -24.62
C GLU A 20 13.62 20.15 -23.38
N ARG A 21 12.68 21.09 -23.47
CA ARG A 21 11.79 21.49 -22.37
C ARG A 21 10.48 20.71 -22.33
N TYR A 22 10.20 19.90 -23.35
CA TYR A 22 8.92 19.20 -23.44
C TYR A 22 8.70 18.24 -22.28
N LEU A 23 9.75 17.54 -21.83
CA LEU A 23 9.66 16.64 -20.69
C LEU A 23 9.36 17.37 -19.38
N GLU A 24 9.99 18.52 -19.17
CA GLU A 24 9.77 19.36 -17.99
C GLU A 24 8.31 19.84 -17.94
N ILE A 25 7.80 20.35 -19.07
CA ILE A 25 6.42 20.85 -19.19
C ILE A 25 5.43 19.69 -19.04
N ALA A 26 5.63 18.60 -19.78
CA ALA A 26 4.77 17.42 -19.73
C ALA A 26 4.71 16.78 -18.33
N SER A 27 5.77 16.92 -17.52
CA SER A 27 5.79 16.43 -16.14
C SER A 27 4.75 17.11 -15.24
N ASN A 28 4.36 18.35 -15.54
CA ASN A 28 3.30 19.07 -14.82
C ASN A 28 1.89 18.53 -15.17
N TYR A 29 1.77 17.73 -16.23
CA TYR A 29 0.52 17.17 -16.74
C TYR A 29 0.46 15.64 -16.58
N LYS A 30 1.24 15.06 -15.66
CA LYS A 30 1.26 13.60 -15.40
C LYS A 30 -0.13 12.98 -15.20
N GLU A 31 -1.03 13.66 -14.50
CA GLU A 31 -2.42 13.19 -14.33
C GLU A 31 -3.16 12.99 -15.66
N LEU A 32 -2.95 13.91 -16.62
CA LEU A 32 -3.55 13.81 -17.94
C LEU A 32 -2.88 12.70 -18.76
N LEU A 33 -1.55 12.59 -18.66
CA LEU A 33 -0.76 11.60 -19.43
C LEU A 33 -0.94 10.17 -18.93
N LEU A 34 -1.30 9.99 -17.66
CA LEU A 34 -1.61 8.69 -17.07
C LEU A 34 -3.12 8.37 -17.08
N SER A 35 -3.96 9.28 -17.58
CA SER A 35 -5.40 9.05 -17.68
C SER A 35 -5.73 7.96 -18.70
N ASP A 36 -6.66 7.07 -18.35
CA ASP A 36 -7.21 6.03 -19.26
C ASP A 36 -7.77 6.62 -20.56
N ARG A 37 -8.11 7.90 -20.56
CA ARG A 37 -8.69 8.61 -21.70
C ARG A 37 -7.67 9.23 -22.63
N LEU A 38 -6.38 9.26 -22.29
CA LEU A 38 -5.35 9.89 -23.12
C LEU A 38 -5.39 9.37 -24.56
N VAL A 39 -5.45 8.05 -24.74
CA VAL A 39 -5.46 7.41 -26.07
C VAL A 39 -6.67 7.87 -26.89
N ALA A 40 -7.85 7.94 -26.27
CA ALA A 40 -9.05 8.42 -26.94
C ALA A 40 -8.95 9.91 -27.31
N LEU A 41 -8.41 10.74 -26.42
CA LEU A 41 -8.23 12.17 -26.64
C LEU A 41 -7.26 12.47 -27.80
N ILE A 42 -6.13 11.76 -27.84
CA ILE A 42 -5.14 11.90 -28.92
C ILE A 42 -5.74 11.42 -30.25
N ARG A 43 -6.43 10.28 -30.26
CA ARG A 43 -7.09 9.77 -31.48
C ARG A 43 -8.14 10.75 -32.01
N ASP A 44 -8.98 11.30 -31.14
CA ASP A 44 -9.99 12.29 -31.53
C ASP A 44 -9.32 13.53 -32.15
N ARG A 45 -8.20 13.98 -31.57
CA ARG A 45 -7.44 15.14 -32.05
C ARG A 45 -6.77 14.88 -33.40
N LEU A 46 -6.09 13.74 -33.55
CA LEU A 46 -5.49 13.33 -34.81
C LEU A 46 -6.54 13.19 -35.93
N THR A 47 -7.74 12.71 -35.60
CA THR A 47 -8.86 12.59 -36.54
C THR A 47 -9.37 13.96 -36.99
N ALA A 48 -9.51 14.90 -36.05
CA ALA A 48 -9.91 16.28 -36.36
C ALA A 48 -8.87 17.02 -37.24
N MET A 49 -7.62 16.54 -37.25
CA MET A 49 -6.50 17.11 -37.97
C MET A 49 -6.16 16.36 -39.26
N ALA A 50 -6.98 15.39 -39.68
CA ALA A 50 -6.70 14.56 -40.85
C ALA A 50 -6.63 15.38 -42.16
N ASP A 51 -7.40 16.48 -42.24
CA ASP A 51 -7.59 17.27 -43.47
C ASP A 51 -6.66 18.50 -43.58
N GLN A 52 -5.74 18.73 -42.63
CA GLN A 52 -4.85 19.91 -42.60
C GLN A 52 -3.38 19.53 -42.32
N PRO A 53 -2.40 20.27 -42.89
CA PRO A 53 -0.97 20.01 -42.67
C PRO A 53 -0.52 20.54 -41.31
N HIS A 54 -0.69 19.71 -40.27
CA HIS A 54 -0.26 20.00 -38.90
C HIS A 54 0.86 19.05 -38.47
N GLU A 55 1.94 18.97 -39.24
CA GLU A 55 3.07 18.06 -38.98
C GLU A 55 3.67 18.29 -37.59
N LYS A 56 3.88 19.55 -37.20
CA LYS A 56 4.44 19.91 -35.89
C LYS A 56 3.58 19.43 -34.71
N GLU A 57 2.25 19.58 -34.78
CA GLU A 57 1.36 19.10 -33.70
C GLU A 57 1.35 17.57 -33.62
N ARG A 58 1.42 16.89 -34.77
CA ARG A 58 1.52 15.42 -34.83
C ARG A 58 2.81 14.92 -34.19
N ASP A 59 3.93 15.62 -34.41
CA ASP A 59 5.21 15.30 -33.78
C ASP A 59 5.15 15.51 -32.26
N ILE A 60 4.58 16.62 -31.79
CA ILE A 60 4.37 16.88 -30.35
C ILE A 60 3.50 15.78 -29.72
N LEU A 61 2.37 15.42 -30.35
CA LEU A 61 1.51 14.34 -29.88
C LEU A 61 2.24 12.99 -29.86
N GLY A 62 3.05 12.69 -30.87
CA GLY A 62 3.89 11.49 -30.91
C GLY A 62 4.88 11.43 -29.75
N GLN A 63 5.57 12.54 -29.47
CA GLN A 63 6.50 12.64 -28.33
C GLN A 63 5.76 12.51 -26.99
N LEU A 64 4.56 13.09 -26.85
CA LEU A 64 3.73 12.93 -25.66
C LEU A 64 3.28 11.49 -25.42
N VAL A 65 2.95 10.73 -26.48
CA VAL A 65 2.64 9.30 -26.36
C VAL A 65 3.85 8.52 -25.88
N VAL A 66 5.04 8.79 -26.44
CA VAL A 66 6.29 8.12 -26.02
C VAL A 66 6.59 8.43 -24.56
N TYR A 67 6.40 9.67 -24.12
CA TYR A 67 6.59 10.08 -22.74
C TYR A 67 5.54 9.46 -21.79
N ALA A 68 4.27 9.43 -22.19
CA ALA A 68 3.22 8.74 -21.43
C ALA A 68 3.53 7.24 -21.27
N GLN A 69 4.06 6.60 -22.32
CA GLN A 69 4.50 5.21 -22.26
C GLN A 69 5.68 5.00 -21.31
N SER A 70 6.67 5.91 -21.28
CA SER A 70 7.77 5.82 -20.32
C SER A 70 7.28 6.01 -18.89
N LEU A 71 6.40 6.99 -18.65
CA LEU A 71 5.76 7.20 -17.34
C LEU A 71 4.96 5.97 -16.89
N LEU A 72 4.19 5.34 -17.79
CA LEU A 72 3.46 4.12 -17.47
C LEU A 72 4.40 2.97 -17.10
N LYS A 73 5.55 2.84 -17.76
CA LYS A 73 6.56 1.84 -17.40
C LYS A 73 7.15 2.11 -16.03
N GLU A 74 7.46 3.37 -15.71
CA GLU A 74 7.96 3.78 -14.39
C GLU A 74 6.93 3.50 -13.28
N VAL A 75 5.67 3.89 -13.49
CA VAL A 75 4.59 3.64 -12.54
C VAL A 75 4.37 2.15 -12.32
N ARG A 76 4.43 1.33 -13.38
CA ARG A 76 4.36 -0.14 -13.25
C ARG A 76 5.55 -0.71 -12.49
N ALA A 77 6.76 -0.21 -12.72
CA ALA A 77 7.94 -0.64 -12.00
C ALA A 77 7.82 -0.32 -10.50
N LEU A 78 7.43 0.91 -10.17
CA LEU A 78 7.16 1.32 -8.79
C LEU A 78 6.03 0.50 -8.15
N GLY A 79 4.96 0.23 -8.90
CA GLY A 79 3.86 -0.62 -8.45
C GLY A 79 4.32 -2.05 -8.13
N ALA A 80 5.12 -2.65 -9.00
CA ALA A 80 5.69 -3.98 -8.77
C ALA A 80 6.66 -4.02 -7.59
N GLU A 81 7.45 -2.95 -7.37
CA GLU A 81 8.31 -2.83 -6.19
C GLU A 81 7.49 -2.74 -4.90
N LEU A 82 6.42 -1.93 -4.89
CA LEU A 82 5.51 -1.80 -3.76
C LEU A 82 4.80 -3.13 -3.47
N GLU A 83 4.22 -3.76 -4.49
CA GLU A 83 3.55 -5.05 -4.34
C GLU A 83 4.51 -6.11 -3.77
N ALA A 84 5.72 -6.20 -4.32
CA ALA A 84 6.70 -7.16 -3.83
C ALA A 84 7.14 -6.86 -2.39
N HIS A 85 7.15 -5.59 -1.97
CA HIS A 85 7.36 -5.23 -0.58
C HIS A 85 6.22 -5.76 0.32
N GLN A 86 4.97 -5.55 -0.08
CA GLN A 86 3.81 -6.03 0.69
C GLN A 86 3.76 -7.56 0.76
N LEU A 87 4.12 -8.25 -0.34
CA LEU A 87 4.22 -9.72 -0.35
C LEU A 87 5.32 -10.25 0.58
N GLU A 88 6.40 -9.51 0.80
CA GLU A 88 7.43 -9.94 1.76
C GLU A 88 6.92 -9.83 3.21
N ILE A 89 6.03 -8.89 3.52
CA ILE A 89 5.36 -8.83 4.82
C ILE A 89 4.48 -10.07 5.02
N VAL A 90 3.67 -10.43 4.01
CA VAL A 90 2.86 -11.67 4.03
C VAL A 90 3.76 -12.89 4.21
N ARG A 91 4.86 -12.96 3.45
CA ARG A 91 5.84 -14.05 3.56
C ARG A 91 6.47 -14.13 4.94
N SER A 92 6.75 -13.00 5.59
CA SER A 92 7.28 -12.95 6.96
C SER A 92 6.32 -13.60 7.95
N ILE A 93 5.02 -13.29 7.85
CA ILE A 93 3.97 -13.92 8.66
C ILE A 93 3.92 -15.44 8.41
N CYS A 94 3.93 -15.85 7.14
CA CYS A 94 3.93 -17.27 6.78
C CYS A 94 5.19 -18.02 7.25
N LYS A 95 6.37 -17.38 7.22
CA LYS A 95 7.62 -17.98 7.72
C LYS A 95 7.54 -18.31 9.21
N VAL A 96 6.94 -17.43 10.01
CA VAL A 96 6.70 -17.70 11.45
C VAL A 96 5.71 -18.84 11.63
N ALA A 97 4.63 -18.86 10.83
CA ALA A 97 3.63 -19.93 10.89
C ALA A 97 4.19 -21.31 10.49
N MET A 98 5.18 -21.35 9.61
CA MET A 98 5.80 -22.59 9.10
C MET A 98 7.13 -22.94 9.79
N ASP A 99 7.50 -22.25 10.86
CA ASP A 99 8.76 -22.51 11.54
C ASP A 99 8.74 -23.92 12.19
N PRO A 100 9.63 -24.84 11.78
CA PRO A 100 9.66 -26.21 12.28
C PRO A 100 10.05 -26.32 13.77
N SER A 101 10.51 -25.22 14.39
CA SER A 101 10.78 -25.18 15.82
C SER A 101 9.51 -25.13 16.68
N HIS A 102 8.37 -24.74 16.11
CA HIS A 102 7.09 -24.78 16.81
C HIS A 102 6.53 -26.21 16.76
N THR A 103 6.47 -26.87 17.91
CA THR A 103 6.07 -28.28 17.99
C THR A 103 4.59 -28.46 18.30
N THR A 104 3.94 -27.41 18.80
CA THR A 104 2.51 -27.39 19.14
C THR A 104 1.79 -26.23 18.48
N GLU A 105 0.47 -26.38 18.30
CA GLU A 105 -0.40 -25.32 17.78
C GLU A 105 -0.40 -24.09 18.70
N GLU A 106 -0.34 -24.29 20.02
CA GLU A 106 -0.28 -23.20 21.01
C GLU A 106 1.01 -22.39 20.89
N GLU A 107 2.17 -23.04 20.76
CA GLU A 107 3.46 -22.38 20.55
C GLU A 107 3.46 -21.55 19.26
N THR A 108 2.91 -22.13 18.18
CA THR A 108 2.82 -21.46 16.88
C THR A 108 1.91 -20.23 16.98
N ALA A 109 0.76 -20.36 17.64
CA ALA A 109 -0.18 -19.26 17.83
C ALA A 109 0.42 -18.12 18.67
N MET A 110 1.14 -18.46 19.74
CA MET A 110 1.86 -17.46 20.55
C MET A 110 2.94 -16.75 19.74
N ALA A 111 3.79 -17.49 19.04
CA ALA A 111 4.86 -16.93 18.22
C ALA A 111 4.30 -16.05 17.08
N LEU A 112 3.21 -16.47 16.45
CA LEU A 112 2.52 -15.68 15.43
C LEU A 112 1.96 -14.38 16.03
N SER A 113 1.32 -14.45 17.20
CA SER A 113 0.76 -13.26 17.86
C SER A 113 1.85 -12.26 18.23
N ASP A 114 2.99 -12.73 18.76
CA ASP A 114 4.12 -11.86 19.11
C ASP A 114 4.75 -11.27 17.85
N ALA A 115 4.95 -12.05 16.79
CA ALA A 115 5.51 -11.57 15.54
C ALA A 115 4.62 -10.52 14.85
N VAL A 116 3.31 -10.75 14.80
CA VAL A 116 2.35 -9.79 14.21
C VAL A 116 2.27 -8.51 15.06
N ARG A 117 2.33 -8.63 16.40
CA ARG A 117 2.40 -7.47 17.30
C ARG A 117 3.65 -6.63 17.03
N ASP A 118 4.80 -7.27 16.84
CA ASP A 118 6.05 -6.57 16.56
C ASP A 118 6.02 -5.93 15.17
N MET A 119 5.42 -6.60 14.17
CA MET A 119 5.26 -6.08 12.80
C MET A 119 4.20 -4.99 12.66
N ARG A 120 3.48 -4.61 13.71
CA ARG A 120 2.35 -3.67 13.67
C ARG A 120 2.62 -2.35 12.93
N PRO A 121 3.81 -1.72 13.01
CA PRO A 121 4.13 -0.52 12.20
C PRO A 121 4.14 -0.74 10.67
N LEU A 122 4.32 -2.00 10.24
CA LEU A 122 4.28 -2.38 8.82
C LEU A 122 2.85 -2.71 8.36
N LEU A 123 1.93 -2.95 9.30
CA LEU A 123 0.51 -3.25 9.04
C LEU A 123 -0.29 -1.94 8.91
N ASP A 124 0.22 -1.02 8.09
CA ASP A 124 -0.37 0.29 7.87
C ASP A 124 -1.59 0.24 6.91
N ASP A 125 -2.25 1.38 6.72
CA ASP A 125 -3.40 1.51 5.84
C ASP A 125 -3.09 1.07 4.40
N ALA A 126 -1.85 1.27 3.94
CA ALA A 126 -1.41 0.86 2.60
C ALA A 126 -1.32 -0.67 2.50
N PHE A 127 -0.79 -1.34 3.51
CA PHE A 127 -0.78 -2.80 3.57
C PHE A 127 -2.19 -3.39 3.66
N VAL A 128 -3.07 -2.80 4.48
CA VAL A 128 -4.48 -3.21 4.57
C VAL A 128 -5.20 -3.04 3.23
N ALA A 129 -5.00 -1.91 2.55
CA ALA A 129 -5.56 -1.67 1.22
C ALA A 129 -5.02 -2.67 0.20
N TYR A 130 -3.72 -2.98 0.25
CA TYR A 130 -3.10 -4.01 -0.58
C TYR A 130 -3.72 -5.39 -0.35
N LEU A 131 -3.90 -5.82 0.91
CA LEU A 131 -4.53 -7.11 1.20
C LEU A 131 -5.96 -7.19 0.67
N LYS A 132 -6.75 -6.12 0.79
CA LYS A 132 -8.09 -6.06 0.19
C LYS A 132 -8.04 -6.21 -1.33
N TYR A 133 -7.11 -5.50 -1.98
CA TYR A 133 -6.89 -5.58 -3.41
C TYR A 133 -6.48 -6.99 -3.84
N ALA A 134 -5.46 -7.58 -3.21
CA ALA A 134 -4.92 -8.89 -3.56
C ALA A 134 -5.96 -10.02 -3.41
N VAL A 135 -6.76 -9.99 -2.34
CA VAL A 135 -7.87 -10.93 -2.15
C VAL A 135 -8.90 -10.77 -3.27
N ALA A 136 -9.34 -9.54 -3.56
CA ALA A 136 -10.35 -9.28 -4.59
C ALA A 136 -9.86 -9.65 -6.00
N GLU A 137 -8.57 -9.42 -6.29
CA GLU A 137 -7.96 -9.77 -7.57
C GLU A 137 -7.92 -11.29 -7.77
N GLU A 138 -7.45 -12.05 -6.77
CA GLU A 138 -7.41 -13.51 -6.86
C GLU A 138 -8.82 -14.11 -6.90
N GLU A 139 -9.78 -13.58 -6.15
CA GLU A 139 -11.20 -13.96 -6.28
C GLU A 139 -11.73 -13.73 -7.69
N SER A 140 -11.47 -12.54 -8.26
CA SER A 140 -11.91 -12.20 -9.62
C SER A 140 -11.26 -13.09 -10.69
N LYS A 141 -9.98 -13.41 -10.52
CA LYS A 141 -9.22 -14.30 -11.41
C LYS A 141 -9.76 -15.73 -11.36
N LEU A 142 -9.99 -16.28 -10.17
CA LEU A 142 -10.57 -17.62 -10.00
C LEU A 142 -12.02 -17.69 -10.49
N ALA A 143 -12.82 -16.65 -10.24
CA ALA A 143 -14.18 -16.54 -10.75
C ALA A 143 -14.22 -16.50 -12.29
N ARG A 144 -13.33 -15.74 -12.93
CA ARG A 144 -13.20 -15.72 -14.40
C ARG A 144 -12.77 -17.07 -14.98
N ALA A 145 -11.99 -17.84 -14.24
CA ALA A 145 -11.57 -19.18 -14.61
C ALA A 145 -12.62 -20.26 -14.29
N GLY A 146 -13.69 -19.94 -13.54
CA GLY A 146 -14.74 -20.88 -13.16
C GLY A 146 -14.34 -21.91 -12.10
N VAL A 147 -13.25 -21.68 -11.37
CA VAL A 147 -12.65 -22.61 -10.40
C VAL A 147 -12.61 -22.03 -8.98
N LEU A 148 -13.45 -21.03 -8.68
CA LEU A 148 -13.47 -20.35 -7.37
C LEU A 148 -13.78 -21.31 -6.22
N ASP A 149 -14.69 -22.25 -6.44
CA ASP A 149 -15.14 -23.22 -5.44
C ASP A 149 -14.22 -24.44 -5.33
N ASP A 150 -13.16 -24.51 -6.15
CA ASP A 150 -12.24 -25.64 -6.16
C ASP A 150 -11.10 -25.43 -5.14
N PRO A 151 -11.01 -26.26 -4.08
CA PRO A 151 -9.98 -26.19 -3.04
C PRO A 151 -8.55 -26.29 -3.58
N ASP A 152 -8.36 -26.99 -4.70
CA ASP A 152 -7.03 -27.24 -5.24
C ASP A 152 -6.48 -25.98 -5.94
N TYR A 153 -7.35 -25.10 -6.44
CA TYR A 153 -6.96 -23.87 -7.14
C TYR A 153 -7.00 -22.62 -6.26
N ASN A 154 -7.66 -22.66 -5.11
CA ASN A 154 -7.86 -21.50 -4.23
C ASN A 154 -6.89 -21.44 -3.02
N GLN A 155 -5.86 -22.30 -2.98
CA GLN A 155 -4.91 -22.39 -1.85
C GLN A 155 -4.29 -21.03 -1.50
N TRP A 156 -3.85 -20.26 -2.49
CA TRP A 156 -3.29 -18.93 -2.26
C TRP A 156 -4.33 -17.92 -1.75
N LEU A 157 -5.56 -17.98 -2.26
CA LEU A 157 -6.66 -17.16 -1.76
C LEU A 157 -6.96 -17.47 -0.29
N PHE A 158 -6.90 -18.74 0.12
CA PHE A 158 -7.05 -19.11 1.53
C PHE A 158 -5.93 -18.53 2.40
N VAL A 159 -4.68 -18.61 1.96
CA VAL A 159 -3.54 -17.99 2.67
C VAL A 159 -3.77 -16.49 2.86
N LEU A 160 -4.15 -15.78 1.79
CA LEU A 160 -4.42 -14.34 1.85
C LEU A 160 -5.58 -14.01 2.81
N LYS A 161 -6.67 -14.80 2.80
CA LYS A 161 -7.81 -14.61 3.70
C LYS A 161 -7.45 -14.86 5.16
N ILE A 162 -6.67 -15.90 5.45
CA ILE A 162 -6.20 -16.21 6.81
C ILE A 162 -5.30 -15.08 7.33
N VAL A 163 -4.34 -14.62 6.51
CA VAL A 163 -3.46 -13.51 6.88
C VAL A 163 -4.27 -12.23 7.09
N GLN A 164 -5.22 -11.93 6.20
CA GLN A 164 -6.10 -10.76 6.34
C GLN A 164 -6.91 -10.81 7.64
N GLN A 165 -7.51 -11.95 7.97
CA GLN A 165 -8.26 -12.13 9.22
C GLN A 165 -7.36 -11.93 10.45
N GLY A 166 -6.15 -12.50 10.45
CA GLY A 166 -5.19 -12.34 11.53
C GLY A 166 -4.74 -10.89 11.73
N VAL A 167 -4.40 -10.20 10.64
CA VAL A 167 -4.01 -8.78 10.66
C VAL A 167 -5.15 -7.91 11.19
N TYR A 168 -6.38 -8.13 10.73
CA TYR A 168 -7.54 -7.39 11.22
C TYR A 168 -7.84 -7.64 12.69
N ALA A 169 -7.71 -8.89 13.15
CA ALA A 169 -7.89 -9.22 14.55
C ALA A 169 -6.87 -8.49 15.44
N GLU A 170 -5.61 -8.41 15.01
CA GLU A 170 -4.58 -7.71 15.77
C GLU A 170 -4.78 -6.18 15.78
N ILE A 171 -5.12 -5.60 14.63
CA ILE A 171 -5.45 -4.16 14.54
C ILE A 171 -6.67 -3.85 15.43
N ALA A 172 -7.69 -4.71 15.43
CA ALA A 172 -8.90 -4.53 16.22
C ALA A 172 -8.63 -4.54 17.74
N LYS A 173 -7.72 -5.38 18.24
CA LYS A 173 -7.29 -5.35 19.66
C LYS A 173 -6.74 -3.97 20.04
N GLY A 174 -5.90 -3.40 19.18
CA GLY A 174 -5.36 -2.05 19.37
C GLY A 174 -6.45 -0.98 19.41
N ILE A 175 -7.38 -1.02 18.45
CA ILE A 175 -8.50 -0.09 18.36
C ILE A 175 -9.40 -0.18 19.60
N ASN A 176 -9.75 -1.38 20.06
CA ASN A 176 -10.58 -1.55 21.25
C ASN A 176 -9.97 -0.91 22.49
N ARG A 177 -8.66 -1.05 22.69
CA ARG A 177 -7.95 -0.38 23.80
C ARG A 177 -8.04 1.15 23.70
N TYR A 178 -7.94 1.71 22.49
CA TYR A 178 -8.12 3.16 22.30
C TYR A 178 -9.54 3.59 22.58
N ILE A 179 -10.54 2.82 22.13
CA ILE A 179 -11.96 3.07 22.43
C ILE A 179 -12.21 3.06 23.94
N ASP A 180 -11.59 2.15 24.69
CA ASP A 180 -11.69 2.12 26.15
C ASP A 180 -11.12 3.40 26.76
N HIS A 181 -9.91 3.80 26.36
CA HIS A 181 -9.29 5.06 26.82
C HIS A 181 -10.16 6.28 26.50
N ILE A 182 -10.67 6.37 25.28
CA ILE A 182 -11.59 7.44 24.85
C ILE A 182 -12.85 7.43 25.71
N THR A 183 -13.43 6.25 25.94
CA THR A 183 -14.62 6.09 26.78
C THR A 183 -14.36 6.55 28.21
N TYR A 184 -13.20 6.23 28.79
CA TYR A 184 -12.81 6.73 30.12
C TYR A 184 -12.72 8.25 30.16
N VAL A 185 -12.15 8.87 29.12
CA VAL A 185 -12.13 10.34 29.01
C VAL A 185 -13.55 10.87 28.91
N LEU A 186 -14.38 10.37 28.00
CA LEU A 186 -15.75 10.86 27.79
C LEU A 186 -16.68 10.68 29.01
N ARG A 187 -16.38 9.72 29.90
CA ARG A 187 -17.10 9.52 31.16
C ARG A 187 -16.88 10.63 32.19
N MET A 188 -15.81 11.43 32.08
CA MET A 188 -15.58 12.53 33.01
C MET A 188 -16.65 13.61 32.84
N GLU A 189 -17.19 14.10 33.96
CA GLU A 189 -18.30 15.06 33.97
C GLU A 189 -17.86 16.42 33.41
N THR A 190 -16.71 16.93 33.85
CA THR A 190 -16.27 18.28 33.50
C THR A 190 -15.29 18.31 32.32
N PRO A 191 -15.34 19.34 31.45
CA PRO A 191 -14.36 19.54 30.38
C PRO A 191 -12.91 19.54 30.86
N ARG A 192 -12.65 20.15 32.03
CA ARG A 192 -11.32 20.23 32.63
C ARG A 192 -10.78 18.87 33.06
N GLN A 193 -11.63 18.00 33.62
CA GLN A 193 -11.23 16.63 33.97
C GLN A 193 -10.93 15.80 32.71
N ARG A 194 -11.75 15.94 31.66
CA ARG A 194 -11.49 15.28 30.36
C ARG A 194 -10.13 15.65 29.82
N ARG A 195 -9.85 16.95 29.76
CA ARG A 195 -8.60 17.50 29.25
C ARG A 195 -7.38 17.04 30.06
N LEU A 196 -7.46 17.07 31.39
CA LEU A 196 -6.36 16.65 32.26
C LEU A 196 -6.10 15.13 32.20
N LEU A 197 -7.15 14.32 32.08
CA LEU A 197 -7.00 12.88 31.90
C LEU A 197 -6.41 12.56 30.54
N LEU A 198 -6.86 13.26 29.49
CA LEU A 198 -6.34 13.11 28.13
C LEU A 198 -4.85 13.46 28.06
N GLU A 199 -4.43 14.57 28.67
CA GLU A 199 -3.03 14.99 28.73
C GLU A 199 -2.14 13.87 29.32
N LYS A 200 -2.54 13.31 30.46
CA LYS A 200 -1.82 12.18 31.09
C LYS A 200 -1.78 10.94 30.21
N LEU A 201 -2.90 10.59 29.58
CA LEU A 201 -2.97 9.44 28.67
C LEU A 201 -2.05 9.61 27.46
N ILE A 202 -1.95 10.83 26.92
CA ILE A 202 -1.07 11.15 25.79
C ILE A 202 0.40 11.13 26.20
N ASP A 203 0.72 11.64 27.39
CA ASP A 203 2.10 11.67 27.88
C ASP A 203 2.65 10.24 28.07
N ASP A 204 1.85 9.35 28.65
CA ASP A 204 2.20 7.93 28.89
C ASP A 204 2.02 7.02 27.65
N MET A 205 1.55 7.57 26.53
CA MET A 205 1.25 6.79 25.33
C MET A 205 2.52 6.23 24.67
N PRO A 206 2.56 4.92 24.35
CA PRO A 206 3.65 4.34 23.56
C PRO A 206 3.75 4.98 22.17
N THR A 207 4.96 5.08 21.63
CA THR A 207 5.24 5.73 20.33
C THR A 207 4.45 5.12 19.16
N LEU A 208 4.23 3.80 19.22
CA LEU A 208 3.45 3.00 18.26
C LEU A 208 1.95 3.33 18.26
N ASP A 209 1.45 3.93 19.33
CA ASP A 209 0.02 4.11 19.58
C ASP A 209 -0.48 5.53 19.29
N VAL A 210 0.43 6.50 19.15
CA VAL A 210 0.09 7.93 18.99
C VAL A 210 -0.71 8.18 17.72
N ARG A 211 -0.22 7.76 16.54
CA ARG A 211 -0.94 7.96 15.27
C ARG A 211 -2.26 7.17 15.23
N PRO A 212 -2.29 5.86 15.58
CA PRO A 212 -3.56 5.11 15.60
C PRO A 212 -4.60 5.70 16.55
N PHE A 213 -4.19 6.22 17.71
CA PHE A 213 -5.10 6.84 18.66
C PHE A 213 -5.80 8.08 18.08
N VAL A 214 -5.03 8.98 17.45
CA VAL A 214 -5.57 10.17 16.77
C VAL A 214 -6.51 9.77 15.64
N GLN A 215 -6.11 8.80 14.81
CA GLN A 215 -6.95 8.30 13.71
C GLN A 215 -8.29 7.73 14.19
N VAL A 216 -8.32 7.01 15.33
CA VAL A 216 -9.58 6.49 15.89
C VAL A 216 -10.49 7.63 16.33
N ILE A 217 -9.94 8.67 16.97
CA ILE A 217 -10.74 9.85 17.37
C ILE A 217 -11.29 10.57 16.15
N ASP A 218 -10.46 10.83 15.14
CA ASP A 218 -10.89 11.47 13.90
C ASP A 218 -11.94 10.62 13.15
N SER A 219 -11.82 9.30 13.19
CA SER A 219 -12.81 8.38 12.61
C SER A 219 -14.15 8.42 13.37
N ILE A 220 -14.10 8.44 14.71
CA ILE A 220 -15.31 8.60 15.55
C ILE A 220 -15.99 9.93 15.22
N VAL A 221 -15.23 11.01 15.13
CA VAL A 221 -15.77 12.33 14.79
C VAL A 221 -16.33 12.35 13.36
N GLY A 222 -15.59 11.81 12.40
CA GLY A 222 -16.03 11.74 11.00
C GLY A 222 -17.32 10.92 10.84
N SER A 223 -17.54 9.92 11.69
CA SER A 223 -18.80 9.15 11.70
C SER A 223 -20.02 9.95 12.15
N LEU A 224 -19.83 11.11 12.81
CA LEU A 224 -20.91 12.02 13.18
C LEU A 224 -21.43 12.85 11.99
N GLY A 225 -20.78 12.79 10.81
CA GLY A 225 -21.22 13.39 9.55
C GLY A 225 -20.76 14.84 9.31
N ASP A 226 -21.01 15.35 8.10
CA ASP A 226 -20.57 16.69 7.60
C ASP A 226 -21.08 17.90 8.41
N GLY A 227 -22.02 17.70 9.33
CA GLY A 227 -22.46 18.74 10.27
C GLY A 227 -21.32 19.23 11.18
N VAL A 228 -20.23 18.48 11.31
CA VAL A 228 -19.12 18.76 12.23
C VAL A 228 -18.14 19.83 11.73
N ASN A 229 -18.23 20.29 10.47
CA ASN A 229 -17.37 21.36 9.92
C ASN A 229 -17.71 22.78 10.44
N GLY A 230 -18.35 22.90 11.61
CA GLY A 230 -18.63 24.18 12.26
C GLY A 230 -19.70 25.04 11.59
N ASN A 231 -20.42 24.52 10.59
CA ASN A 231 -21.51 25.24 9.92
C ASN A 231 -22.87 24.74 10.43
N PHE A 232 -23.13 24.95 11.72
CA PHE A 232 -24.45 24.75 12.31
C PHE A 232 -25.30 26.00 12.05
N ASP A 233 -25.84 26.10 10.85
CA ASP A 233 -26.84 27.11 10.52
C ASP A 233 -28.20 26.69 11.14
N GLY A 234 -28.30 26.89 12.46
CA GLY A 234 -29.54 26.82 13.23
C GLY A 234 -30.06 25.42 13.60
N LEU A 235 -30.39 25.26 14.90
CA LEU A 235 -31.42 24.34 15.42
C LEU A 235 -31.13 22.83 15.51
N VAL A 236 -29.88 22.41 15.71
CA VAL A 236 -29.63 21.07 16.27
C VAL A 236 -28.88 21.20 17.59
N GLU A 237 -29.58 21.00 18.70
CA GLU A 237 -28.95 20.71 19.98
C GLU A 237 -28.19 19.40 19.82
N LEU A 238 -26.89 19.50 19.52
CA LEU A 238 -25.99 18.37 19.56
C LEU A 238 -26.09 17.77 20.97
N GLY A 239 -26.45 16.49 21.07
CA GLY A 239 -26.59 15.82 22.35
C GLY A 239 -25.32 15.93 23.19
N GLU A 240 -25.44 15.81 24.51
CA GLU A 240 -24.33 15.99 25.47
C GLU A 240 -23.08 15.18 25.09
N MET A 241 -23.27 13.97 24.54
CA MET A 241 -22.18 13.11 24.06
C MET A 241 -21.46 13.67 22.83
N THR A 242 -22.19 14.26 21.89
CA THR A 242 -21.59 14.86 20.69
C THR A 242 -20.67 16.02 21.07
N ASN A 243 -21.10 16.89 21.99
CA ASN A 243 -20.26 17.98 22.49
C ASN A 243 -18.99 17.48 23.20
N LYS A 244 -19.08 16.36 23.94
CA LYS A 244 -17.91 15.74 24.59
C LYS A 244 -16.92 15.18 23.56
N VAL A 245 -17.40 14.58 22.47
CA VAL A 245 -16.56 14.04 21.39
C VAL A 245 -15.88 15.17 20.60
N LEU A 246 -16.60 16.25 20.29
CA LEU A 246 -16.00 17.42 19.61
C LEU A 246 -14.94 18.10 20.48
N GLN A 247 -15.22 18.24 21.78
CA GLN A 247 -14.22 18.75 22.72
C GLN A 247 -12.97 17.84 22.76
N LEU A 248 -13.17 16.52 22.82
CA LEU A 248 -12.07 15.55 22.80
C LEU A 248 -11.20 15.74 21.55
N GLN A 249 -11.81 15.89 20.37
CA GLN A 249 -11.06 16.12 19.14
C GLN A 249 -10.23 17.39 19.20
N HIS A 250 -10.83 18.50 19.62
CA HIS A 250 -10.13 19.77 19.76
C HIS A 250 -8.96 19.67 20.75
N ASP A 251 -9.19 19.08 21.92
CA ASP A 251 -8.15 18.89 22.94
C ASP A 251 -7.01 17.98 22.41
N VAL A 252 -7.33 16.97 21.62
CA VAL A 252 -6.32 16.09 20.99
C VAL A 252 -5.51 16.83 19.93
N GLN A 253 -6.13 17.63 19.08
CA GLN A 253 -5.41 18.45 18.08
C GLN A 253 -4.50 19.48 18.74
N GLU A 254 -4.89 20.02 19.89
CA GLU A 254 -4.08 20.95 20.66
C GLU A 254 -2.91 20.25 21.38
N PHE A 255 -3.15 19.07 21.97
CA PHE A 255 -2.11 18.34 22.68
C PHE A 255 -1.18 17.58 21.75
N LEU A 256 -1.64 17.12 20.60
CA LEU A 256 -0.89 16.37 19.60
C LEU A 256 -0.96 17.08 18.23
N PRO A 257 -0.34 18.27 18.08
CA PRO A 257 -0.16 18.87 16.78
C PRO A 257 0.75 17.99 15.90
N PRO A 258 0.73 18.16 14.55
CA PRO A 258 1.49 17.32 13.62
C PRO A 258 2.97 17.16 13.98
N ASP A 259 3.62 18.24 14.44
CA ASP A 259 5.03 18.23 14.83
C ASP A 259 5.28 17.34 16.07
N ARG A 260 4.38 17.40 17.07
CA ARG A 260 4.48 16.58 18.29
C ARG A 260 4.15 15.12 18.01
N ILE A 261 3.22 14.85 17.08
CA ILE A 261 2.95 13.49 16.60
C ILE A 261 4.22 12.91 15.96
N ALA A 262 4.87 13.67 15.07
CA ALA A 262 6.11 13.24 14.42
C ALA A 262 7.23 12.98 15.44
N GLU A 263 7.36 13.83 16.46
CA GLU A 263 8.33 13.63 17.54
C GLU A 263 8.03 12.37 18.36
N LYS A 264 6.80 12.23 18.87
CA LYS A 264 6.42 11.08 19.71
C LYS A 264 6.37 9.76 18.94
N SER A 265 6.18 9.77 17.63
CA SER A 265 6.18 8.55 16.80
C SER A 265 7.53 8.25 16.14
N ARG A 266 8.56 9.07 16.36
CA ARG A 266 9.87 8.93 15.69
C ARG A 266 10.46 7.53 15.82
N ASP A 267 10.49 6.97 17.03
CA ASP A 267 11.11 5.67 17.28
C ASP A 267 10.37 4.54 16.53
N ALA A 268 9.05 4.65 16.40
CA ALA A 268 8.24 3.70 15.63
C ALA A 268 8.53 3.83 14.13
N ASP A 269 8.67 5.07 13.63
CA ASP A 269 8.98 5.35 12.22
C ASP A 269 10.40 4.86 11.85
N GLU A 270 11.38 5.10 12.72
CA GLU A 270 12.76 4.61 12.55
C GLU A 270 12.82 3.08 12.57
N TRP A 271 12.10 2.44 13.49
CA TRP A 271 12.00 0.99 13.55
C TRP A 271 11.38 0.42 12.27
N ALA A 272 10.26 1.00 11.81
CA ALA A 272 9.58 0.59 10.60
C ALA A 272 10.49 0.75 9.38
N ALA A 273 11.19 1.88 9.25
CA ALA A 273 12.15 2.11 8.17
C ALA A 273 13.29 1.10 8.18
N LYS A 274 13.81 0.74 9.36
CA LYS A 274 14.85 -0.28 9.52
C LYS A 274 14.35 -1.67 9.11
N GLN A 275 13.14 -2.05 9.52
CA GLN A 275 12.55 -3.32 9.10
C GLN A 275 12.28 -3.35 7.59
N LYS A 276 11.75 -2.27 7.01
CA LYS A 276 11.55 -2.16 5.56
C LYS A 276 12.85 -2.41 4.80
N LYS A 277 13.95 -1.76 5.22
CA LYS A 277 15.29 -2.01 4.65
C LYS A 277 15.73 -3.47 4.77
N ARG A 278 15.56 -4.07 5.95
CA ARG A 278 15.92 -5.47 6.19
C ARG A 278 15.15 -6.43 5.29
N LEU A 279 13.85 -6.22 5.11
CA LEU A 279 13.01 -7.03 4.20
C LEU A 279 13.50 -6.90 2.76
N THR A 280 13.83 -5.69 2.32
CA THR A 280 14.39 -5.45 0.98
C THR A 280 15.74 -6.14 0.78
N GLU A 281 16.63 -6.10 1.79
CA GLU A 281 17.93 -6.80 1.74
C GLU A 281 17.77 -8.32 1.69
N GLN A 282 16.90 -8.89 2.53
CA GLN A 282 16.59 -10.32 2.51
C GLN A 282 16.08 -10.78 1.14
N ARG A 283 15.24 -9.95 0.50
CA ARG A 283 14.77 -10.21 -0.86
C ARG A 283 15.92 -10.23 -1.86
N LYS A 284 16.80 -9.22 -1.87
CA LYS A 284 17.97 -9.16 -2.78
C LYS A 284 18.84 -10.40 -2.64
N ILE A 285 19.08 -10.86 -1.42
CA ILE A 285 19.83 -12.08 -1.15
C ILE A 285 19.09 -13.31 -1.71
N GLY A 286 17.77 -13.39 -1.53
CA GLY A 286 16.94 -14.45 -2.10
C GLY A 286 16.98 -14.50 -3.62
N GLU A 287 16.86 -13.35 -4.28
CA GLU A 287 16.95 -13.22 -5.74
C GLU A 287 18.33 -13.64 -6.26
N GLN A 288 19.42 -13.22 -5.59
CA GLN A 288 20.78 -13.63 -5.93
C GLN A 288 20.96 -15.15 -5.80
N ARG A 289 20.42 -15.76 -4.75
CA ARG A 289 20.46 -17.23 -4.57
C ARG A 289 19.67 -17.95 -5.65
N LEU A 290 18.51 -17.44 -6.02
CA LEU A 290 17.67 -18.02 -7.07
C LEU A 290 18.36 -17.91 -8.44
N GLN A 291 19.00 -16.78 -8.73
CA GLN A 291 19.75 -16.58 -9.97
C GLN A 291 20.96 -17.52 -10.02
N ALA A 292 21.74 -17.60 -8.93
CA ALA A 292 22.85 -18.54 -8.83
C ALA A 292 22.38 -20.00 -9.01
N ALA A 293 21.22 -20.38 -8.44
CA ALA A 293 20.63 -21.70 -8.60
C ALA A 293 20.23 -21.99 -10.07
N LYS A 294 19.64 -21.01 -10.76
CA LYS A 294 19.31 -21.12 -12.20
C LYS A 294 20.55 -21.25 -13.05
N ASP A 295 21.59 -20.47 -12.76
CA ASP A 295 22.86 -20.53 -13.48
C ASP A 295 23.60 -21.87 -13.24
N THR A 296 23.47 -22.47 -12.04
CA THR A 296 23.97 -23.82 -11.79
C THR A 296 23.12 -24.91 -12.44
N SER A 297 21.80 -24.72 -12.53
CA SER A 297 20.91 -25.66 -13.24
C SER A 297 21.19 -25.66 -14.74
N SER A 298 21.32 -24.48 -15.36
CA SER A 298 21.65 -24.42 -16.80
C SER A 298 23.04 -24.97 -17.10
N ARG A 299 24.00 -24.81 -16.18
CA ARG A 299 25.31 -25.46 -16.29
C ARG A 299 25.27 -26.97 -16.09
N ALA A 300 24.38 -27.48 -15.25
CA ALA A 300 24.18 -28.92 -15.09
C ALA A 300 23.59 -29.52 -16.37
N ASP A 301 22.62 -28.85 -16.98
CA ASP A 301 22.03 -29.25 -18.27
C ASP A 301 23.07 -29.19 -19.41
N GLU A 302 23.93 -28.16 -19.45
CA GLU A 302 25.04 -28.08 -20.41
C GLU A 302 26.11 -29.17 -20.21
N VAL A 303 26.39 -29.57 -18.96
CA VAL A 303 27.32 -30.67 -18.66
C VAL A 303 26.70 -32.02 -19.03
N GLU A 304 25.40 -32.22 -18.81
CA GLU A 304 24.69 -33.43 -19.22
C GLU A 304 24.64 -33.56 -20.75
N ASP A 305 24.48 -32.46 -21.49
CA ASP A 305 24.60 -32.44 -22.97
C ASP A 305 26.04 -32.67 -23.45
N THR A 306 27.05 -32.22 -22.70
CA THR A 306 28.47 -32.39 -23.08
C THR A 306 29.00 -33.81 -22.78
N PHE A 307 28.44 -34.50 -21.78
CA PHE A 307 28.87 -35.85 -21.36
C PHE A 307 27.84 -36.95 -21.68
N GLY A 308 26.64 -36.61 -22.14
CA GLY A 308 25.51 -37.52 -22.39
C GLY A 308 25.30 -37.93 -23.85
N SER A 309 26.35 -38.02 -24.67
CA SER A 309 26.29 -38.65 -26.00
C SER A 309 27.46 -39.58 -26.29
N GLY A 310 28.03 -40.18 -25.24
CA GLY A 310 29.02 -41.25 -25.34
C GLY A 310 28.48 -42.55 -24.77
N GLY A 311 27.53 -43.19 -25.47
CA GLY A 311 27.22 -44.60 -25.25
C GLY A 311 28.45 -45.44 -25.60
N GLY A 312 29.32 -45.65 -24.62
CA GLY A 312 30.44 -46.58 -24.72
C GLY A 312 29.97 -47.97 -24.35
N GLU A 313 29.92 -48.85 -25.36
CA GLU A 313 29.87 -50.30 -25.18
C GLU A 313 30.89 -50.72 -24.11
N VAL A 314 30.40 -51.31 -23.02
CA VAL A 314 31.24 -52.01 -22.06
C VAL A 314 31.53 -53.37 -22.68
N ASP A 315 32.69 -53.50 -23.32
CA ASP A 315 33.23 -54.79 -23.75
C ASP A 315 33.43 -55.69 -22.52
N VAL A 316 32.66 -56.77 -22.49
CA VAL A 316 32.81 -57.88 -21.54
C VAL A 316 33.99 -58.72 -22.02
N PHE A 317 35.09 -58.70 -21.29
CA PHE A 317 36.19 -59.67 -21.45
C PHE A 317 36.00 -60.83 -20.45
N ASP A 318 35.92 -62.05 -21.00
CA ASP A 318 36.15 -63.32 -20.29
C ASP A 318 37.59 -63.43 -19.77
#